data_AF-A0A252B215-F1
#
_entry.id   AF-A0A252B215-F1
#
_cell.length_a   1.000
_cell.length_b   1.000
_cell.length_c   1.000
_cell.angle_alpha   90.00
_cell.angle_beta   90.00
_cell.angle_gamma   90.00
#
_symmetry.space_group_name_H-M   'P 1'
#
loop_
_entity.id
_entity.type
_entity.pdbx_description
1 polymer ?
#
loop_
_entity_poly.entity_id
_entity_poly.type
_entity_poly.pdbx_seq_one_letter_code
_entity_poly.pdbx_strand_id
1 'polypeptide(L)'
;MKRALLATTLVMGLAAFSGSAVRAEEAAPPVGAPPPPPECGGMHHGPGGHILRLDGIKLTAEQKKKIKAVLDANRPEDPKAGMEQAHALQERIRTVLTTPGPVDQAKLQDLEQQISALHTQHALHKLQVEAQIHDILTSQQLKQIAEQPDHPPGHHPECGGKMPPPPPKPAQSGKAE
;
A
#
# COMPACT_ATOMS: atom_id res chain seq x y z
N MET A 1 31.75 -9.23 47.34
CA MET A 1 31.96 -10.26 46.30
C MET A 1 31.43 -11.59 46.79
N LYS A 2 30.33 -12.09 46.22
CA LYS A 2 29.89 -13.49 46.35
C LYS A 2 29.39 -13.90 44.96
N ARG A 3 30.11 -14.84 44.36
CA ARG A 3 29.75 -15.48 43.09
C ARG A 3 28.79 -16.62 43.40
N ALA A 4 27.71 -16.71 42.63
CA ALA A 4 26.96 -17.94 42.47
C ALA A 4 26.69 -18.12 40.98
N LEU A 5 27.37 -19.11 40.41
CA LEU A 5 27.15 -19.73 39.12
C LEU A 5 25.87 -20.59 39.16
N LEU A 6 25.49 -21.09 37.97
CA LEU A 6 24.58 -22.20 37.64
C LEU A 6 23.19 -21.74 37.18
N ALA A 7 22.61 -22.26 36.10
CA ALA A 7 23.08 -23.21 35.11
C ALA A 7 22.18 -23.11 33.86
N THR A 8 22.80 -23.46 32.75
CA THR A 8 22.32 -23.59 31.38
C THR A 8 21.10 -24.51 31.26
N THR A 9 20.05 -24.05 30.57
CA THR A 9 19.14 -24.95 29.83
C THR A 9 19.02 -24.45 28.41
N LEU A 10 19.89 -25.01 27.57
CA LEU A 10 19.77 -25.06 26.13
C LEU A 10 18.60 -26.01 25.80
N VAL A 11 17.53 -25.52 25.19
CA VAL A 11 16.60 -26.37 24.44
C VAL A 11 16.66 -25.93 22.99
N MET A 12 17.33 -26.77 22.23
CA MET A 12 17.54 -26.70 20.80
C MET A 12 16.38 -27.47 20.15
N GLY A 13 15.44 -26.75 19.56
CA GLY A 13 14.32 -27.32 18.79
C GLY A 13 14.54 -27.08 17.31
N LEU A 14 15.42 -27.87 16.68
CA LEU A 14 15.55 -27.91 15.21
C LEU A 14 14.44 -28.80 14.66
N ALA A 15 13.34 -28.20 14.20
CA ALA A 15 12.38 -28.89 13.35
C ALA A 15 12.82 -28.71 11.90
N ALA A 16 13.46 -29.74 11.35
CA ALA A 16 13.74 -29.84 9.92
C ALA A 16 12.44 -30.14 9.17
N PHE A 17 11.87 -29.13 8.51
CA PHE A 17 10.83 -29.33 7.51
C PHE A 17 11.49 -29.55 6.16
N SER A 18 11.81 -30.81 5.86
CA SER A 18 12.11 -31.27 4.50
C SER A 18 10.78 -31.55 3.80
N GLY A 19 10.41 -30.73 2.82
CA GLY A 19 9.17 -30.92 2.07
C GLY A 19 9.12 -30.11 0.78
N SER A 20 9.60 -30.74 -0.29
CA SER A 20 9.20 -30.52 -1.69
C SER A 20 9.58 -29.19 -2.36
N ALA A 21 10.70 -29.20 -3.09
CA ALA A 21 10.91 -28.31 -4.21
C ALA A 21 9.93 -28.68 -5.34
N VAL A 22 8.84 -27.94 -5.48
CA VAL A 22 8.07 -27.91 -6.72
C VAL A 22 8.88 -27.09 -7.72
N ARG A 23 9.51 -27.79 -8.66
CA ARG A 23 10.05 -27.18 -9.87
C ARG A 23 8.85 -26.82 -10.75
N ALA A 24 8.36 -25.59 -10.63
CA ALA A 24 7.50 -24.99 -11.63
C ALA A 24 8.38 -24.66 -12.85
N GLU A 25 8.53 -25.63 -13.74
CA GLU A 25 8.80 -25.32 -15.14
C GLU A 25 7.43 -25.02 -15.77
N GLU A 26 7.08 -23.75 -15.90
CA GLU A 26 6.03 -23.35 -16.84
C GLU A 26 6.34 -21.96 -17.40
N ALA A 27 6.71 -21.97 -18.67
CA ALA A 27 6.51 -20.95 -19.70
C ALA A 27 6.77 -19.48 -19.33
N ALA A 28 7.94 -18.98 -19.76
CA ALA A 28 8.09 -17.57 -20.08
C ALA A 28 7.02 -17.16 -21.13
N PRO A 29 6.22 -16.10 -20.90
CA PRO A 29 5.29 -15.62 -21.91
C PRO A 29 6.08 -15.07 -23.12
N PRO A 30 5.60 -15.26 -24.35
CA PRO A 30 6.25 -14.76 -25.55
C PRO A 30 6.36 -13.23 -25.49
N VAL A 31 7.60 -12.75 -25.61
CA VAL A 31 7.94 -11.34 -25.85
C VAL A 31 7.27 -10.91 -27.16
N GLY A 32 6.32 -9.97 -27.12
CA GLY A 32 5.78 -9.40 -28.37
C GLY A 32 4.37 -8.81 -28.34
N ALA A 33 3.63 -8.84 -27.23
CA ALA A 33 2.38 -8.09 -27.15
C ALA A 33 2.67 -6.63 -26.74
N PRO A 34 2.23 -5.61 -27.50
CA PRO A 34 2.26 -4.23 -27.03
C PRO A 34 1.43 -4.14 -25.74
N PRO A 35 1.90 -3.43 -24.70
CA PRO A 35 1.10 -3.25 -23.49
C PRO A 35 -0.24 -2.61 -23.89
N PRO A 36 -1.36 -3.05 -23.28
CA PRO A 36 -2.63 -2.35 -23.45
C PRO A 36 -2.42 -0.86 -23.10
N PRO A 37 -3.13 0.06 -23.78
CA PRO A 37 -3.03 1.49 -23.45
C PRO A 37 -3.25 1.67 -21.95
N PRO A 38 -2.52 2.59 -21.28
CA PRO A 38 -2.62 2.76 -19.85
C PRO A 38 -4.09 2.99 -19.51
N GLU A 39 -4.72 2.00 -18.87
CA GLU A 39 -6.01 2.19 -18.25
C GLU A 39 -5.84 3.38 -17.31
N CYS A 40 -6.72 4.37 -17.50
CA CYS A 40 -6.71 5.64 -16.78
C CYS A 40 -6.43 5.36 -15.31
N GLY A 41 -5.34 5.96 -14.80
CA GLY A 41 -4.73 5.61 -13.53
C GLY A 41 -5.76 5.33 -12.45
N GLY A 42 -5.78 4.09 -11.98
CA GLY A 42 -6.43 3.79 -10.74
C GLY A 42 -5.86 4.74 -9.70
N MET A 43 -6.72 5.59 -9.12
CA MET A 43 -6.44 6.16 -7.81
C MET A 43 -6.36 4.98 -6.86
N HIS A 44 -5.20 4.33 -6.82
CA HIS A 44 -4.79 3.54 -5.68
C HIS A 44 -5.05 4.43 -4.48
N HIS A 45 -5.88 3.95 -3.55
CA HIS A 45 -6.03 4.55 -2.23
C HIS A 45 -4.65 4.95 -1.76
N GLY A 46 -4.39 6.27 -1.79
CA GLY A 46 -3.06 6.77 -1.53
C GLY A 46 -2.62 6.33 -0.13
N PRO A 47 -1.32 6.42 0.18
CA PRO A 47 -0.78 6.07 1.50
C PRO A 47 -1.51 6.70 2.72
N GLY A 48 -2.41 7.67 2.50
CA GLY A 48 -3.16 8.40 3.52
C GLY A 48 -4.58 7.90 3.87
N GLY A 49 -5.11 6.83 3.27
CA GLY A 49 -6.44 6.32 3.63
C GLY A 49 -6.49 5.63 5.02
N HIS A 50 -7.61 5.78 5.74
CA HIS A 50 -7.93 4.99 6.94
C HIS A 50 -8.25 3.53 6.56
N ILE A 51 -7.89 2.57 7.41
CA ILE A 51 -8.17 1.14 7.20
C ILE A 51 -9.66 0.87 7.47
N LEU A 52 -10.20 1.38 8.58
CA LEU A 52 -11.63 1.27 8.88
C LEU A 52 -12.37 2.40 8.16
N ARG A 53 -13.10 2.05 7.10
CA ARG A 53 -13.98 2.97 6.39
C ARG A 53 -15.28 3.16 7.17
N LEU A 54 -15.42 4.32 7.81
CA LEU A 54 -16.59 4.65 8.62
C LEU A 54 -17.74 5.27 7.80
N ASP A 55 -17.54 5.46 6.49
CA ASP A 55 -18.56 6.02 5.59
C ASP A 55 -19.81 5.13 5.58
N GLY A 56 -21.00 5.74 5.70
CA GLY A 56 -22.26 4.99 5.73
C GLY A 56 -22.53 4.21 7.03
N ILE A 57 -21.58 4.15 7.96
CA ILE A 57 -21.79 3.53 9.28
C ILE A 57 -22.53 4.51 10.20
N LYS A 58 -23.65 4.07 10.77
CA LYS A 58 -24.41 4.86 11.74
C LYS A 58 -23.67 4.89 13.09
N LEU A 59 -22.95 5.97 13.35
CA LEU A 59 -22.26 6.23 14.62
C LEU A 59 -23.13 7.09 15.55
N THR A 60 -23.12 6.77 16.86
CA THR A 60 -23.74 7.63 17.88
C THR A 60 -22.97 8.93 18.05
N ALA A 61 -23.59 9.96 18.65
CA ALA A 61 -22.91 11.23 18.94
C ALA A 61 -21.68 11.04 19.84
N GLU A 62 -21.77 10.13 20.83
CA GLU A 62 -20.66 9.80 21.71
C GLU A 62 -19.52 9.10 20.99
N GLN A 63 -19.82 8.13 20.11
CA GLN A 63 -18.80 7.45 19.30
C GLN A 63 -18.06 8.44 18.39
N LYS A 64 -18.80 9.33 17.70
CA LYS A 64 -18.19 10.38 16.86
C LYS A 64 -17.25 11.28 17.67
N LYS A 65 -17.66 11.67 18.88
CA LYS A 65 -16.82 12.49 19.78
C LYS A 65 -15.54 11.74 20.19
N LYS A 66 -15.66 10.46 20.55
CA LYS A 66 -14.49 9.63 20.92
C LYS A 66 -13.54 9.41 19.75
N ILE A 67 -14.05 9.09 18.57
CA ILE A 67 -13.24 8.90 17.36
C ILE A 67 -12.52 10.21 17.00
N LYS A 68 -13.23 11.34 17.03
CA LYS A 68 -12.59 12.64 16.81
C LYS A 68 -11.47 12.91 17.82
N ALA A 69 -11.69 12.62 19.11
CA ALA A 69 -10.66 12.79 20.13
C ALA A 69 -9.43 11.90 19.86
N VAL A 70 -9.62 10.65 19.43
CA VAL A 70 -8.52 9.77 19.01
C VAL A 70 -7.76 10.37 17.82
N LEU A 71 -8.46 10.82 16.78
CA LEU A 71 -7.82 11.41 15.60
C LEU A 71 -7.08 12.72 15.91
N ASP A 72 -7.64 13.58 16.76
CA ASP A 72 -7.01 14.83 17.15
C ASP A 72 -5.79 14.58 18.05
N ALA A 73 -5.84 13.60 18.96
CA ALA A 73 -4.72 13.24 19.85
C ALA A 73 -3.54 12.58 19.12
N ASN A 74 -3.80 11.91 18.00
CA ASN A 74 -2.77 11.26 17.18
C ASN A 74 -2.42 12.08 15.91
N ARG A 75 -2.92 13.32 15.81
CA ARG A 75 -2.53 14.22 14.72
C ARG A 75 -1.07 14.66 14.93
N PRO A 76 -0.18 14.50 13.94
CA PRO A 76 1.18 15.01 14.06
C PRO A 76 1.18 16.53 14.17
N GLU A 77 2.14 17.07 14.94
CA GLU A 77 2.34 18.52 15.06
C GLU A 77 2.63 19.17 13.70
N ASP A 78 3.45 18.51 12.89
CA ASP A 78 3.68 18.86 11.49
C ASP A 78 3.22 17.72 10.56
N PRO A 79 2.12 17.89 9.80
CA PRO A 79 1.64 16.88 8.87
C PRO A 79 2.57 16.67 7.66
N LYS A 80 3.51 17.59 7.40
CA LYS A 80 4.43 17.50 6.26
C LYS A 80 5.74 16.80 6.60
N ALA A 81 6.14 16.77 7.87
CA ALA A 81 7.43 16.25 8.31
C ALA A 81 7.76 14.86 7.74
N GLY A 82 6.80 13.92 7.77
CA GLY A 82 7.01 12.57 7.22
C GLY A 82 7.18 12.57 5.69
N MET A 83 6.48 13.46 4.98
CA MET A 83 6.61 13.62 3.53
C MET A 83 7.96 14.26 3.15
N GLU A 84 8.38 15.27 3.91
CA GLU A 84 9.68 15.94 3.72
C GLU A 84 10.84 14.99 4.01
N GLN A 85 10.72 14.15 5.03
CA GLN A 85 11.72 13.12 5.35
C GLN A 85 11.85 12.09 4.22
N ALA A 86 10.72 11.59 3.69
CA ALA A 86 10.73 10.68 2.55
C ALA A 86 11.36 11.33 1.30
N HIS A 87 11.01 12.59 1.03
CA HIS A 87 11.58 13.35 -0.07
C HIS A 87 13.10 13.55 0.09
N ALA A 88 13.57 13.87 1.30
CA ALA A 88 14.98 14.03 1.58
C ALA A 88 15.77 12.72 1.37
N LEU A 89 15.21 11.56 1.75
CA LEU A 89 15.80 10.25 1.47
C LEU A 89 15.87 9.98 -0.05
N GLN A 90 14.82 10.31 -0.79
CA GLN A 90 14.78 10.15 -2.24
C GLN A 90 15.83 11.03 -2.95
N GLU A 91 16.02 12.28 -2.50
CA GLU A 91 17.06 13.17 -3.04
C GLU A 91 18.48 12.66 -2.74
N ARG A 92 18.69 11.99 -1.61
CA ARG A 92 19.97 11.32 -1.32
C ARG A 92 20.22 10.15 -2.25
N ILE A 93 19.21 9.31 -2.50
CA ILE A 93 19.30 8.23 -3.49
C ILE A 93 19.65 8.80 -4.86
N ARG A 94 18.92 9.84 -5.29
CA ARG A 94 19.19 10.53 -6.54
C ARG A 94 20.64 11.00 -6.61
N THR A 95 21.14 11.63 -5.55
CA THR A 95 22.52 12.11 -5.47
C THR A 95 23.54 10.97 -5.61
N VAL A 96 23.33 9.84 -4.93
CA VAL A 96 24.22 8.66 -5.06
C VAL A 96 24.24 8.14 -6.50
N LEU A 97 23.08 8.12 -7.17
CA LEU A 97 22.95 7.62 -8.54
C LEU A 97 23.45 8.59 -9.61
N THR A 98 23.48 9.89 -9.33
CA THR A 98 23.94 10.92 -10.29
C THR A 98 25.37 11.37 -10.06
N THR A 99 26.02 10.94 -8.98
CA THR A 99 27.44 11.22 -8.72
C THR A 99 28.31 10.49 -9.74
N PRO A 100 29.21 11.18 -10.49
CA PRO A 100 30.10 10.52 -11.44
C PRO A 100 31.02 9.50 -10.77
N GLY A 101 31.13 8.31 -11.37
CA GLY A 101 31.96 7.21 -10.85
C GLY A 101 31.15 5.94 -10.59
N PRO A 102 31.76 4.93 -9.93
CA PRO A 102 31.06 3.72 -9.55
C PRO A 102 30.00 4.02 -8.47
N VAL A 103 28.84 3.37 -8.59
CA VAL A 103 27.73 3.52 -7.63
C VAL A 103 28.07 2.86 -6.30
N ASP A 104 27.86 3.60 -5.21
CA ASP A 104 28.03 3.11 -3.84
C ASP A 104 26.80 2.29 -3.41
N GLN A 105 26.86 0.98 -3.65
CA GLN A 105 25.78 0.03 -3.33
C GLN A 105 25.48 -0.02 -1.82
N ALA A 106 26.50 0.11 -0.96
CA ALA A 106 26.32 0.07 0.48
C ALA A 106 25.50 1.28 0.97
N LYS A 107 25.74 2.47 0.42
CA LYS A 107 24.91 3.66 0.70
C LYS A 107 23.48 3.51 0.20
N LEU A 108 23.27 2.92 -0.98
CA LEU A 108 21.91 2.67 -1.46
C LEU A 108 21.13 1.72 -0.55
N GLN A 109 21.79 0.67 -0.07
CA GLN A 109 21.20 -0.27 0.87
C GLN A 109 20.83 0.40 2.20
N ASP A 110 21.70 1.26 2.74
CA ASP A 110 21.40 2.03 3.95
C ASP A 110 20.22 3.00 3.77
N LEU A 111 20.14 3.68 2.63
CA LEU A 111 19.02 4.56 2.31
C LEU A 111 17.69 3.80 2.14
N GLU A 112 17.73 2.61 1.55
CA GLU A 112 16.55 1.73 1.44
C GLU A 112 16.06 1.30 2.83
N GLN A 113 16.97 0.92 3.73
CA GLN A 113 16.61 0.57 5.10
C GLN A 113 15.96 1.75 5.85
N GLN A 114 16.44 2.97 5.64
CA GLN A 114 15.83 4.17 6.22
C GLN A 114 14.41 4.42 5.69
N ILE A 115 14.19 4.23 4.38
CA ILE A 115 12.85 4.36 3.78
C ILE A 115 11.90 3.29 4.34
N SER A 116 12.37 2.04 4.41
CA SER A 116 11.60 0.92 4.96
C SER A 116 11.22 1.15 6.43
N ALA A 117 12.16 1.65 7.23
CA ALA A 117 11.91 1.99 8.64
C ALA A 117 10.86 3.11 8.78
N LEU A 118 10.95 4.17 7.96
CA LEU A 118 9.98 5.26 7.95
C LEU A 118 8.57 4.77 7.59
N HIS A 119 8.46 3.96 6.54
CA HIS A 119 7.18 3.37 6.14
C HIS A 119 6.60 2.46 7.22
N THR A 120 7.44 1.63 7.85
CA THR A 120 7.03 0.74 8.94
C THR A 120 6.52 1.55 10.14
N GLN A 121 7.22 2.61 10.53
CA GLN A 121 6.81 3.48 11.62
C GLN A 121 5.43 4.12 11.34
N HIS A 122 5.23 4.64 10.13
CA HIS A 122 3.94 5.21 9.72
C HIS A 122 2.83 4.16 9.72
N ALA A 123 3.10 2.96 9.19
CA ALA A 123 2.12 1.87 9.15
C ALA A 123 1.71 1.43 10.57
N LEU A 124 2.68 1.27 11.48
CA LEU A 124 2.42 0.91 12.88
C LEU A 124 1.58 1.98 13.59
N HIS A 125 1.90 3.25 13.40
CA HIS A 125 1.12 4.34 13.98
C HIS A 125 -0.33 4.34 13.46
N LYS A 126 -0.53 4.17 12.15
CA LYS A 126 -1.87 4.03 11.58
C LYS A 126 -2.62 2.85 12.20
N LEU A 127 -2.01 1.67 12.27
CA LEU A 127 -2.63 0.49 12.89
C LEU A 127 -3.02 0.72 14.34
N GLN A 128 -2.20 1.44 15.12
CA GLN A 128 -2.51 1.78 16.50
C GLN A 128 -3.72 2.70 16.62
N VAL A 129 -3.87 3.69 15.73
CA VAL A 129 -5.04 4.57 15.67
C VAL A 129 -6.29 3.78 15.28
N GLU A 130 -6.18 2.90 14.28
CA GLU A 130 -7.30 2.06 13.83
C GLU A 130 -7.75 1.08 14.93
N ALA A 131 -6.83 0.52 15.71
CA ALA A 131 -7.15 -0.30 16.88
C ALA A 131 -7.94 0.49 17.95
N GLN A 132 -7.58 1.75 18.20
CA GLN A 132 -8.34 2.60 19.12
C GLN A 132 -9.74 2.93 18.59
N ILE A 133 -9.87 3.12 17.27
CA ILE A 133 -11.18 3.34 16.63
C ILE A 133 -12.03 2.07 16.71
N HIS A 134 -11.44 0.90 16.45
CA HIS A 134 -12.10 -0.40 16.55
C HIS A 134 -12.78 -0.58 17.92
N ASP A 135 -12.09 -0.24 19.01
CA ASP A 135 -12.62 -0.40 20.38
C ASP A 135 -13.80 0.52 20.71
N ILE A 136 -14.04 1.56 19.91
CA ILE A 136 -15.20 2.45 20.04
C ILE A 136 -16.44 1.88 19.32
N LEU A 137 -16.22 1.02 18.32
CA LEU A 137 -17.28 0.48 17.47
C LEU A 137 -17.94 -0.74 18.10
N THR A 138 -19.21 -0.95 17.76
CA THR A 138 -19.93 -2.17 18.15
C THR A 138 -19.61 -3.31 17.20
N SER A 139 -19.78 -4.55 17.65
CA SER A 139 -19.61 -5.73 16.78
C SER A 139 -20.51 -5.70 15.53
N GLN A 140 -21.69 -5.07 15.62
CA GLN A 140 -22.56 -4.91 14.45
C GLN A 140 -22.00 -3.89 13.45
N GLN A 141 -21.45 -2.77 13.92
CA GLN A 141 -20.80 -1.78 13.05
C GLN A 141 -19.56 -2.36 12.39
N LEU A 142 -18.76 -3.15 13.12
CA LEU A 142 -17.59 -3.83 12.57
C LEU A 142 -17.96 -4.83 11.47
N LYS A 143 -19.06 -5.58 11.64
CA LYS A 143 -19.59 -6.45 10.57
C LYS A 143 -19.98 -5.66 9.33
N GLN A 144 -20.67 -4.53 9.51
CA GLN A 144 -21.03 -3.66 8.38
C GLN A 144 -19.80 -3.13 7.64
N ILE A 145 -18.72 -2.79 8.36
CA ILE A 145 -17.46 -2.36 7.75
C ILE A 145 -16.82 -3.51 6.96
N ALA A 146 -16.78 -4.72 7.53
CA ALA A 146 -16.20 -5.89 6.86
C ALA A 146 -16.96 -6.30 5.57
N GLU A 147 -18.24 -5.95 5.47
CA GLU A 147 -19.09 -6.19 4.29
C GLU A 147 -19.03 -5.05 3.27
N GLN A 148 -18.42 -3.91 3.60
CA GLN A 148 -18.27 -2.82 2.63
C GLN A 148 -17.23 -3.15 1.57
N PRO A 149 -17.52 -2.93 0.28
CA PRO A 149 -16.51 -3.05 -0.76
C PRO A 149 -15.43 -1.97 -0.57
N ASP A 150 -14.18 -2.34 -0.81
CA ASP A 150 -13.03 -1.43 -0.72
C ASP A 150 -13.19 -0.19 -1.61
N HIS A 151 -14.02 -0.30 -2.65
CA HIS A 151 -14.27 0.74 -3.64
C HIS A 151 -15.79 1.00 -3.71
N PRO A 152 -16.27 2.27 -3.65
CA PRO A 152 -17.64 2.54 -4.04
C PRO A 152 -17.85 2.10 -5.50
N PRO A 153 -19.00 1.51 -5.88
CA PRO A 153 -19.29 1.20 -7.28
C PRO A 153 -19.10 2.48 -8.11
N GLY A 154 -18.30 2.34 -9.17
CA GLY A 154 -17.50 3.42 -9.75
C GLY A 154 -18.28 4.67 -10.16
N HIS A 155 -17.69 5.83 -9.87
CA HIS A 155 -17.67 6.91 -10.86
C HIS A 155 -16.37 6.74 -11.62
N HIS A 156 -16.41 6.03 -12.75
CA HIS A 156 -15.42 6.32 -13.78
C HIS A 156 -15.64 7.81 -14.11
N PRO A 157 -14.65 8.71 -13.97
CA PRO A 157 -14.75 9.96 -14.68
C PRO A 157 -14.89 9.56 -16.15
N GLU A 158 -16.06 9.78 -16.74
CA GLU A 158 -16.16 9.83 -18.18
C GLU A 158 -15.07 10.82 -18.60
N CYS A 159 -14.01 10.32 -19.21
CA CYS A 159 -13.02 11.13 -19.90
C CYS A 159 -13.76 11.79 -21.07
N GLY A 160 -14.51 12.85 -20.76
CA GLY A 160 -15.34 13.64 -21.66
C GLY A 160 -14.48 14.49 -22.59
N GLY A 161 -13.61 13.85 -23.35
CA GLY A 161 -13.01 14.40 -24.56
C GLY A 161 -13.73 13.75 -25.74
N LYS A 162 -14.51 14.55 -26.47
CA LYS A 162 -15.21 14.15 -27.72
C LYS A 162 -14.33 13.24 -28.59
N MET A 163 -14.68 11.95 -28.67
CA MET A 163 -14.22 11.13 -29.80
C MET A 163 -14.85 11.70 -31.08
N PRO A 164 -14.08 12.03 -32.13
CA PRO A 164 -14.68 12.23 -33.44
C PRO A 164 -15.36 10.92 -33.87
N PRO A 165 -16.54 10.99 -34.53
CA PRO A 165 -17.25 9.78 -34.94
C PRO A 165 -16.34 8.90 -35.81
N PRO A 166 -16.37 7.57 -35.63
CA PRO A 166 -15.56 6.66 -36.43
C PRO A 166 -15.89 6.89 -37.92
N PRO A 167 -14.86 6.87 -38.80
CA PRO A 167 -15.10 7.06 -40.22
C PRO A 167 -16.07 5.97 -40.74
N PRO A 168 -16.99 6.34 -41.65
CA PRO A 168 -17.95 5.39 -42.19
C PRO A 168 -17.21 4.21 -42.83
N LYS A 169 -17.65 2.99 -42.49
CA LYS A 169 -17.12 1.75 -43.06
C LYS A 169 -17.19 1.82 -44.60
N PRO A 170 -16.13 1.46 -45.34
CA PRO A 170 -16.17 1.46 -46.79
C PRO A 170 -17.29 0.52 -47.25
N ALA A 171 -18.19 1.06 -48.07
CA ALA A 171 -19.24 0.31 -48.74
C ALA A 171 -18.59 -0.84 -49.52
N GLN A 172 -19.02 -2.07 -49.22
CA GLN A 172 -18.74 -3.22 -50.08
C GLN A 172 -19.46 -2.98 -51.41
N SER A 173 -18.71 -2.46 -52.39
CA SER A 173 -19.09 -2.44 -53.78
C SER A 173 -18.86 -3.82 -54.37
N GLY A 174 -19.97 -4.50 -54.66
CA GLY A 174 -20.18 -5.40 -55.79
C GLY A 174 -19.17 -6.53 -56.05
N LYS A 175 -19.67 -7.76 -56.01
CA LYS A 175 -19.37 -8.72 -57.07
C LYS A 175 -20.67 -9.27 -57.65
N ALA A 176 -20.82 -9.02 -58.94
CA ALA A 176 -21.66 -9.77 -59.84
C ALA A 176 -21.08 -11.18 -60.00
N GLU A 177 -21.94 -12.19 -59.98
CA GLU A 177 -22.13 -13.15 -61.08
C GLU A 177 -23.51 -13.83 -60.92
#